data_AF-A0A0H4QJP2-F1
#
_entry.id   AF-A0A0H4QJP2-F1
#
_cell.length_a   1.000
_cell.length_b   1.000
_cell.length_c   1.000
_cell.angle_alpha   90.00
_cell.angle_beta   90.00
_cell.angle_gamma   90.00
#
_symmetry.space_group_name_H-M   'P 1'
#
loop_
_entity.id
_entity.type
_entity.pdbx_description
1 polymer ?
#
loop_
_entity_poly.entity_id
_entity_poly.type
_entity_poly.pdbx_seq_one_letter_code
_entity_poly.pdbx_strand_id
1 'polypeptide(L)' 'MAKKSLTISIDEDLYTELNEYLNKSKENLDEFAQGALSEWLEDALDLADLEAAMKDDDGVEYSLEETVAHLGIDLDKDK' A
#
# COMPACT_ATOMS: atom_id res chain seq x y z
N MET A 1 -14.18 5.21 19.42
CA MET A 1 -13.43 3.94 19.51
C MET A 1 -12.39 4.04 20.61
N ALA A 2 -11.99 2.93 21.25
CA ALA A 2 -10.93 2.94 22.25
C ALA A 2 -9.57 3.13 21.56
N LYS A 3 -8.76 4.10 22.01
CA LYS A 3 -7.38 4.26 21.52
C LYS A 3 -6.46 3.25 22.17
N LYS A 4 -5.51 2.72 21.41
CA LYS A 4 -4.40 1.88 21.87
C LYS A 4 -3.10 2.62 21.58
N SER A 5 -2.10 2.47 22.46
CA SER A 5 -0.79 3.07 22.30
C SER A 5 0.24 1.99 21.97
N LEU A 6 1.13 2.31 21.04
CA LEU A 6 2.33 1.53 20.75
C LEU A 6 3.55 2.33 21.19
N THR A 7 4.59 1.64 21.64
CA THR A 7 5.88 2.25 21.93
C THR A 7 6.90 1.64 20.99
N ILE A 8 7.61 2.49 20.27
CA ILE A 8 8.70 2.10 19.38
C ILE A 8 10.02 2.64 19.92
N SER A 9 11.09 1.89 19.71
CA SER A 9 12.45 2.38 19.92
C SER A 9 13.06 2.60 18.55
N ILE A 10 13.60 3.80 18.35
CA ILE A 10 14.30 4.19 17.13
C ILE A 10 15.72 4.60 17.51
N ASP A 11 16.65 4.50 16.57
CA ASP A 11 18.01 4.99 16.75
C ASP A 11 18.07 6.54 16.73
N GLU A 12 19.22 7.07 17.14
CA GLU A 12 19.43 8.51 17.31
C GLU A 12 19.43 9.27 15.97
N ASP A 13 19.90 8.64 14.89
CA ASP A 13 19.94 9.25 13.57
C ASP A 13 18.51 9.40 13.02
N LEU A 14 17.71 8.34 13.07
CA LEU A 14 16.31 8.36 12.66
C LEU A 14 15.49 9.32 13.52
N TYR A 15 15.75 9.39 14.84
CA TYR A 15 15.10 10.38 15.70
C TYR A 15 15.40 11.82 15.28
N THR A 16 16.65 12.09 14.87
CA THR A 16 17.08 13.41 14.40
C THR A 16 16.39 13.77 13.09
N GLU A 17 16.40 12.85 12.12
CA GLU A 17 15.75 13.04 10.82
C GLU A 17 14.24 13.22 10.95
N LEU A 18 13.57 12.40 11.78
CA LEU A 18 12.14 12.50 12.06
C LEU A 18 11.78 13.86 12.66
N ASN A 19 12.54 14.32 13.66
CA ASN A 19 12.29 15.63 14.25
C ASN A 19 12.51 16.78 13.27
N GLU A 20 13.53 16.71 12.42
CA GLU A 20 13.73 17.71 11.38
C GLU A 20 12.55 17.73 10.40
N TYR A 21 12.08 16.56 9.98
CA TYR A 21 10.94 16.42 9.09
C TYR A 21 9.68 17.05 9.70
N LEU A 22 9.30 16.63 10.91
CA LEU A 22 8.09 17.12 11.60
C LEU A 22 8.15 18.64 11.82
N ASN A 23 9.32 19.19 12.13
CA ASN A 23 9.51 20.64 12.27
C ASN A 23 9.32 21.39 10.94
N LYS A 24 9.76 20.82 9.81
CA LYS A 24 9.63 21.42 8.47
C LYS A 24 8.21 21.28 7.91
N SER A 25 7.58 20.11 8.07
CA SER A 25 6.23 19.81 7.58
C SER A 25 5.14 20.41 8.47
N LYS A 26 5.44 20.68 9.75
CA LYS A 26 4.48 21.07 10.80
C LYS A 26 3.43 19.99 11.07
N GLU A 27 3.74 18.74 10.77
CA GLU A 27 2.88 17.61 11.06
C GLU A 27 3.01 17.16 12.52
N ASN A 28 1.96 16.51 13.01
CA ASN A 28 1.94 15.85 14.31
C ASN A 28 2.57 14.46 14.20
N LEU A 29 3.45 14.10 15.15
CA LEU A 29 4.05 12.77 15.26
C LEU A 29 3.00 11.64 15.25
N ASP A 30 1.87 11.81 15.94
CA ASP A 30 0.82 10.78 15.99
C ASP A 30 0.14 10.57 14.63
N GLU A 31 -0.03 11.65 13.85
CA GLU A 31 -0.64 11.59 12.52
C GLU A 31 0.33 10.99 11.51
N PHE A 32 1.58 11.45 11.54
CA PHE A 32 2.67 10.88 10.76
C PHE A 32 2.83 9.37 11.03
N ALA A 33 2.90 8.98 12.31
CA ALA A 33 3.08 7.58 12.68
C ALA A 33 1.89 6.70 12.27
N GLN A 34 0.66 7.21 12.38
CA GLN A 34 -0.53 6.49 11.89
C GLN A 34 -0.52 6.33 10.36
N GLY A 35 -0.15 7.39 9.63
CA GLY A 35 -0.02 7.34 8.17
C GLY A 35 1.04 6.35 7.72
N ALA A 36 2.26 6.48 8.24
CA ALA A 36 3.37 5.60 7.90
C ALA A 36 3.09 4.12 8.23
N LEU A 37 2.45 3.84 9.38
CA LEU A 37 2.06 2.47 9.72
C LEU A 37 0.94 1.94 8.81
N SER A 38 -0.01 2.78 8.41
CA SER A 38 -1.09 2.38 7.51
C SER A 38 -0.55 2.03 6.13
N GLU A 39 0.29 2.88 5.56
CA GLU A 39 0.90 2.70 4.23
C GLU A 39 1.78 1.45 4.21
N TRP A 40 2.65 1.28 5.22
CA TRP A 40 3.48 0.09 5.30
C TRP A 40 2.68 -1.21 5.43
N LEU A 41 1.56 -1.19 6.17
CA LEU A 41 0.70 -2.37 6.30
C LEU A 41 -0.05 -2.68 5.00
N GLU A 42 -0.51 -1.67 4.28
CA GLU A 42 -1.14 -1.82 2.96
C GLU A 42 -0.15 -2.44 1.98
N ASP A 43 1.05 -1.88 1.85
CA ASP A 43 2.11 -2.42 0.99
C ASP A 43 2.47 -3.87 1.33
N ALA A 44 2.53 -4.21 2.62
CA ALA A 44 2.84 -5.56 3.07
C ALA A 44 1.73 -6.56 2.70
N LEU A 45 0.46 -6.13 2.74
CA LEU A 45 -0.68 -6.96 2.32
C LEU A 45 -0.74 -7.10 0.81
N ASP A 46 -0.57 -6.01 0.06
CA ASP A 46 -0.54 -6.02 -1.40
C ASP A 46 0.58 -6.91 -1.95
N LEU A 47 1.76 -6.87 -1.32
CA LEU A 47 2.86 -7.76 -1.68
C LEU A 47 2.52 -9.23 -1.41
N ALA A 48 1.90 -9.53 -0.27
CA ALA A 48 1.49 -10.90 0.05
C ALA A 48 0.41 -11.42 -0.92
N ASP A 49 -0.54 -10.57 -1.30
CA ASP A 49 -1.57 -10.89 -2.28
C ASP A 49 -0.96 -11.11 -3.67
N LEU A 50 0.03 -10.30 -4.07
CA LEU A 50 0.77 -10.50 -5.31
C LEU A 50 1.55 -11.83 -5.30
N GLU A 51 2.28 -12.13 -4.22
CA GLU A 51 3.01 -13.39 -4.08
C GLU A 51 2.08 -14.61 -4.15
N ALA A 52 0.89 -14.51 -3.56
CA ALA A 52 -0.14 -15.54 -3.65
C ALA A 52 -0.66 -15.68 -5.08
N ALA A 53 -1.00 -14.57 -5.75
CA ALA A 53 -1.49 -14.58 -7.13
C ALA A 53 -0.45 -15.17 -8.09
N MET A 54 0.83 -14.83 -7.93
CA MET A 54 1.92 -15.40 -8.74
C MET A 54 2.09 -16.90 -8.55
N LYS A 55 1.79 -17.42 -7.34
CA LYS A 55 1.87 -18.85 -7.06
C LYS A 55 0.68 -19.63 -7.64
N ASP A 56 -0.48 -19.00 -7.69
CA ASP A 56 -1.72 -19.59 -8.20
C ASP A 56 -1.91 -19.35 -9.71
N ASP A 57 -1.02 -18.59 -10.35
CA ASP A 57 -0.96 -18.39 -11.80
C ASP A 57 -0.69 -19.71 -12.53
N ASP A 58 -1.67 -20.14 -13.34
CA ASP A 58 -1.61 -21.36 -14.14
C ASP A 58 -0.87 -21.15 -15.48
N GLY A 59 -0.42 -19.92 -15.75
CA GLY A 59 0.34 -19.53 -16.94
C GLY A 59 -0.50 -19.47 -18.20
N VAL A 60 -1.84 -19.51 -18.10
CA VAL A 60 -2.73 -19.41 -19.25
C VAL A 60 -2.78 -17.98 -19.75
N GLU A 61 -2.38 -17.77 -21.00
CA GLU A 61 -2.51 -16.49 -21.69
C GLU A 61 -3.83 -16.42 -22.46
N TYR A 62 -4.54 -15.31 -22.31
CA TYR A 62 -5.78 -15.02 -23.04
C TYR A 62 -5.54 -13.89 -24.04
N SER A 63 -6.20 -13.94 -25.19
CA SER A 63 -6.22 -12.81 -26.12
C SER A 63 -6.95 -11.60 -25.49
N LEU A 64 -6.71 -10.41 -26.06
CA LEU A 64 -7.43 -9.21 -25.63
C LEU A 64 -8.94 -9.38 -25.81
N GLU A 65 -9.37 -9.95 -26.93
CA GLU A 65 -10.79 -10.23 -27.20
C GLU A 65 -11.40 -11.20 -26.18
N GLU A 66 -10.68 -12.27 -25.82
CA GLU A 66 -11.11 -13.25 -24.81
C GLU A 66 -11.23 -12.61 -23.43
N THR A 67 -10.24 -11.80 -23.04
CA THR A 67 -10.21 -11.10 -21.76
C THR A 67 -11.37 -10.10 -21.64
N VAL A 68 -11.60 -9.31 -22.68
CA VAL A 68 -12.67 -8.28 -22.73
C VAL A 68 -14.05 -8.92 -22.69
N ALA A 69 -14.25 -10.00 -23.46
CA ALA A 69 -15.49 -10.77 -23.44
C ALA A 69 -15.74 -11.39 -22.05
N HIS A 70 -14.70 -11.89 -21.39
CA HIS A 70 -14.80 -12.47 -20.05
C HIS A 70 -15.13 -11.42 -18.97
N LEU A 71 -14.51 -10.25 -19.04
CA LEU A 71 -14.71 -9.15 -18.09
C LEU A 71 -15.98 -8.31 -18.36
N GLY A 72 -16.68 -8.58 -19.47
CA GLY A 72 -17.88 -7.84 -19.86
C GLY A 72 -17.60 -6.37 -20.21
N ILE A 73 -16.37 -6.08 -20.66
CA ILE A 73 -15.96 -4.74 -21.08
C ILE A 73 -16.41 -4.54 -22.53
N ASP A 74 -16.95 -3.36 -22.84
CA ASP A 74 -17.35 -2.98 -24.19
C ASP A 74 -16.37 -1.94 -24.72
N LEU A 75 -15.44 -2.38 -25.57
CA LEU A 75 -14.35 -1.56 -26.10
C LEU A 75 -14.81 -0.48 -27.11
N ASP A 76 -16.07 -0.52 -27.55
CA ASP A 76 -16.62 0.43 -28.53
C ASP A 76 -17.46 1.54 -27.88
N LYS A 77 -17.60 1.58 -26.54
CA LYS A 77 -18.36 2.63 -25.84
C LYS A 77 -17.73 4.02 -25.88
N ASP A 78 -16.46 4.14 -26.26
CA ASP A 78 -15.71 5.41 -26.31
C ASP A 78 -15.34 5.87 -27.74
N LYS A 79 -15.93 5.29 -28.79
CA LYS A 79 -15.80 5.72 -30.19
C LYS A 79 -17.06 6.38 -30.71
#